data_AF-A0A401X688-F1
#
_entry.id   AF-A0A401X688-F1
#
_cell.length_a   1.000
_cell.length_b   1.000
_cell.length_c   1.000
_cell.angle_alpha   90.00
_cell.angle_beta   90.00
_cell.angle_gamma   90.00
#
_symmetry.space_group_name_H-M   'P 1'
#
loop_
_entity.id
_entity.type
_entity.pdbx_description
1 polymer ?
#
loop_
_entity_poly.entity_id
_entity_poly.type
_entity_poly.pdbx_seq_one_letter_code
_entity_poly.pdbx_strand_id
1 'polypeptide(L)'
;MKNNPTRKELAKIISEIQLTENNFSKIENAYFNAISSRDKLEQNLEEARKKVNEAKAKKASLMADRLLGQKVTDADPVEAAEELEQETQLSLSETEALINELKRRKEKLEEERERLTFKRSDLIKDVVSESAFAIHLHQQVADAAKTLLDATKSLKLLRDRGFRVPYPEGYKPAGDTLERIDTPPSSWIENRIPGTLQLSSKWAAALTALETNAFAPLPEE
;
A
#
# COMPACT_ATOMS: atom_id res chain seq x y z
N MET A 1 27.30 12.33 -13.25
CA MET A 1 25.95 12.05 -12.69
C MET A 1 25.93 11.08 -11.49
N LYS A 2 26.85 10.09 -11.37
CA LYS A 2 26.90 9.12 -10.24
C LYS A 2 27.17 9.69 -8.83
N ASN A 3 27.46 10.99 -8.69
CA ASN A 3 27.84 11.63 -7.43
C ASN A 3 26.81 12.64 -6.89
N ASN A 4 25.60 12.66 -7.44
CA ASN A 4 24.56 13.56 -6.95
C ASN A 4 24.14 13.15 -5.51
N PRO A 5 24.22 14.06 -4.50
CA PRO A 5 23.79 13.76 -3.14
C PRO A 5 22.33 13.29 -3.06
N THR A 6 21.41 13.87 -3.84
CA THR A 6 19.98 13.51 -3.84
C THR A 6 19.76 12.05 -4.25
N ARG A 7 20.49 11.58 -5.27
CA ARG A 7 20.43 10.17 -5.72
C ARG A 7 21.02 9.20 -4.70
N LYS A 8 22.04 9.61 -3.91
CA LYS A 8 22.58 8.78 -2.82
C LYS A 8 21.58 8.64 -1.67
N GLU A 9 20.91 9.74 -1.32
CA GLU A 9 19.84 9.73 -0.32
C GLU A 9 18.65 8.89 -0.79
N LEU A 10 18.24 9.03 -2.05
CA LEU A 10 17.20 8.20 -2.65
C LEU A 10 17.55 6.70 -2.60
N ALA A 11 18.80 6.33 -2.91
CA ALA A 11 19.26 4.94 -2.81
C ALA A 11 19.15 4.40 -1.37
N LYS A 12 19.51 5.22 -0.38
CA LYS A 12 19.37 4.87 1.03
C LYS A 12 17.91 4.64 1.40
N ILE A 13 17.00 5.55 1.02
CA ILE A 13 15.57 5.41 1.31
C ILE A 13 14.98 4.16 0.63
N ILE A 14 15.36 3.87 -0.62
CA ILE A 14 14.92 2.63 -1.31
C ILE A 14 15.38 1.39 -0.54
N SER A 15 16.63 1.37 -0.06
CA SER A 15 17.12 0.25 0.75
C SER A 15 16.39 0.12 2.10
N GLU A 16 16.05 1.23 2.74
CA GLU A 16 15.25 1.24 3.97
C GLU A 16 13.85 0.69 3.71
N ILE A 17 13.20 1.06 2.61
CA ILE A 17 11.90 0.51 2.20
C ILE A 17 12.00 -1.00 2.02
N GLN A 18 13.00 -1.49 1.30
CA GLN A 18 13.20 -2.94 1.11
C GLN A 18 13.42 -3.68 2.44
N LEU A 19 14.16 -3.07 3.38
CA LEU A 19 14.32 -3.63 4.73
C LEU A 19 12.99 -3.68 5.49
N THR A 20 12.18 -2.62 5.41
CA THR A 20 10.85 -2.60 6.04
C THR A 20 9.90 -3.65 5.43
N GLU A 21 9.91 -3.84 4.12
CA GLU A 21 9.10 -4.87 3.42
C GLU A 21 9.54 -6.29 3.80
N ASN A 22 10.85 -6.53 3.93
CA ASN A 22 11.38 -7.79 4.42
C ASN A 22 10.96 -8.06 5.88
N ASN A 23 10.99 -7.05 6.73
CA ASN A 23 10.54 -7.16 8.12
C ASN A 23 9.03 -7.40 8.20
N PHE A 24 8.26 -6.73 7.35
CA PHE A 24 6.81 -6.92 7.23
C PHE A 24 6.48 -8.38 6.90
N SER A 25 7.14 -8.95 5.89
CA SER A 25 6.99 -10.35 5.50
C SER A 25 7.31 -11.32 6.65
N LYS A 26 8.34 -11.04 7.46
CA LYS A 26 8.67 -11.83 8.65
C LYS A 26 7.58 -11.75 9.73
N ILE A 27 7.02 -10.56 9.95
CA ILE A 27 5.93 -10.36 10.92
C ILE A 27 4.66 -11.08 10.45
N GLU A 28 4.33 -11.01 9.16
CA GLU A 28 3.16 -11.73 8.62
C GLU A 28 3.30 -13.24 8.79
N ASN A 29 4.47 -13.80 8.47
CA ASN A 29 4.73 -15.23 8.71
C ASN A 29 4.63 -15.59 10.20
N ALA A 30 5.20 -14.77 11.09
CA ALA A 30 5.09 -14.98 12.53
C ALA A 30 3.64 -14.90 13.02
N TYR A 31 2.85 -13.99 12.46
CA TYR A 31 1.44 -13.81 12.77
C TYR A 31 0.60 -15.02 12.35
N PHE A 32 0.79 -15.53 11.13
CA PHE A 32 0.13 -16.76 10.67
C PHE A 32 0.49 -17.97 11.54
N ASN A 33 1.77 -18.11 11.90
CA ASN A 33 2.21 -19.17 12.80
C ASN A 33 1.57 -19.04 14.19
N ALA A 34 1.47 -17.82 14.72
CA ALA A 34 0.84 -17.56 16.02
C ALA A 34 -0.66 -17.88 16.01
N ILE A 35 -1.38 -17.54 14.93
CA ILE A 35 -2.79 -17.93 14.76
C ILE A 35 -2.93 -19.46 14.75
N SER A 36 -2.10 -20.16 13.96
CA SER A 36 -2.17 -21.62 13.90
C SER A 36 -1.88 -22.26 15.26
N SER A 37 -0.93 -21.72 16.03
CA SER A 37 -0.66 -22.16 17.40
C SER A 37 -1.83 -21.89 18.33
N ARG A 38 -2.46 -20.71 18.24
CA ARG A 38 -3.66 -20.39 19.02
C ARG A 38 -4.79 -21.38 18.75
N ASP A 39 -5.09 -21.67 17.48
CA ASP A 39 -6.16 -22.61 17.12
C ASP A 39 -5.92 -24.02 17.70
N LYS A 40 -4.66 -24.46 17.72
CA LYS A 40 -4.28 -25.73 18.39
C LYS A 40 -4.42 -25.66 19.90
N LEU A 41 -4.03 -24.54 20.52
CA LEU A 41 -4.17 -24.36 21.97
C LEU A 41 -5.65 -24.27 22.39
N GLU A 42 -6.52 -23.68 21.57
CA GLU A 42 -7.97 -23.67 21.78
C GLU A 42 -8.54 -25.10 21.77
N GLN A 43 -8.13 -25.92 20.80
CA GLN A 43 -8.52 -27.34 20.74
C GLN A 43 -8.01 -28.11 21.98
N ASN A 44 -6.74 -27.93 22.34
CA ASN A 44 -6.14 -28.57 23.52
C ASN A 44 -6.85 -28.16 24.82
N LEU A 45 -7.24 -26.89 24.94
CA LEU A 45 -7.97 -26.37 26.09
C LEU A 45 -9.39 -26.94 26.16
N GLU A 46 -10.06 -27.13 25.03
CA GLU A 46 -11.36 -27.81 25.01
C GLU A 46 -11.23 -29.29 25.42
N GLU A 47 -10.18 -29.98 24.98
CA GLU A 47 -9.89 -31.35 25.42
C GLU A 47 -9.53 -31.42 26.91
N ALA A 48 -8.75 -30.46 27.42
CA ALA A 48 -8.41 -30.35 28.84
C ALA A 48 -9.67 -30.19 29.70
N ARG A 49 -10.58 -29.30 29.29
CA ARG A 49 -11.89 -29.11 29.94
C ARG A 49 -12.74 -30.37 29.95
N LYS A 50 -12.74 -31.14 28.86
CA LYS A 50 -13.43 -32.44 28.81
C LYS A 50 -12.83 -33.42 29.84
N LYS A 51 -11.50 -33.50 29.93
CA LYS A 51 -10.81 -34.34 30.93
C LYS A 51 -11.11 -33.93 32.36
N VAL A 52 -11.16 -32.62 32.65
CA VAL A 52 -11.55 -32.10 33.98
C VAL A 52 -12.98 -32.54 34.33
N ASN A 53 -13.91 -32.44 33.39
CA ASN A 53 -15.30 -32.86 33.61
C ASN A 53 -15.40 -34.39 33.83
N GLU A 54 -14.66 -35.20 33.07
CA GLU A 54 -14.58 -36.64 33.27
C GLU A 54 -13.97 -37.01 34.63
N ALA A 55 -12.91 -36.31 35.04
CA ALA A 55 -12.28 -36.50 36.35
C ALA A 55 -13.23 -36.12 37.50
N LYS A 56 -13.97 -35.02 37.36
CA LYS A 56 -15.01 -34.60 38.32
C LYS A 56 -16.14 -35.63 38.42
N ALA A 57 -16.59 -36.19 37.29
CA ALA A 57 -17.58 -37.26 37.28
C ALA A 57 -17.08 -38.53 37.97
N LYS A 58 -15.83 -38.94 37.72
CA LYS A 58 -15.19 -40.08 38.41
C LYS A 58 -15.08 -39.83 39.91
N LYS A 59 -14.63 -38.64 40.33
CA LYS A 59 -14.56 -38.26 41.75
C LYS A 59 -15.93 -38.34 42.43
N ALA A 60 -16.99 -37.85 41.76
CA ALA A 60 -18.36 -37.95 42.28
C ALA A 60 -18.81 -39.42 42.44
N SER A 61 -18.50 -40.29 41.48
CA SER A 61 -18.76 -41.74 41.59
C SER A 61 -18.02 -42.37 42.77
N LEU A 62 -16.72 -42.10 42.91
CA LEU A 62 -15.89 -42.62 44.01
C LEU A 62 -16.39 -42.12 45.37
N MET A 63 -16.89 -40.88 45.45
CA MET A 63 -17.54 -40.36 46.65
C MET A 63 -18.84 -41.10 46.98
N ALA A 64 -19.67 -41.42 45.98
CA ALA A 64 -20.87 -42.21 46.16
C ALA A 64 -20.55 -43.63 46.67
N ASP A 65 -19.55 -44.29 46.09
CA ASP A 65 -19.12 -45.64 46.52
C ASP A 65 -18.55 -45.65 47.94
N ARG A 66 -17.80 -44.60 48.32
CA ARG A 66 -17.35 -44.40 49.72
C ARG A 66 -18.52 -44.22 50.68
N LEU A 67 -19.55 -43.44 50.31
CA LEU A 67 -20.75 -43.25 51.12
C LEU A 67 -21.56 -44.55 51.28
N LEU A 68 -21.51 -45.44 50.29
CA LEU A 68 -22.11 -46.78 50.34
C LEU A 68 -21.26 -47.79 51.13
N GLY A 69 -20.14 -47.37 51.73
CA GLY A 69 -19.30 -48.20 52.59
C GLY A 69 -18.29 -49.09 51.84
N GLN A 70 -18.10 -48.88 50.54
CA GLN A 70 -17.08 -49.61 49.78
C GLN A 70 -15.69 -49.01 50.04
N LYS A 71 -14.67 -49.88 50.15
CA LYS A 71 -13.28 -49.43 50.30
C LYS A 71 -12.75 -48.93 48.96
N VAL A 72 -12.51 -47.63 48.85
CA VAL A 72 -11.95 -46.98 47.65
C VAL A 72 -10.58 -46.36 47.98
N THR A 73 -9.51 -46.86 47.37
CA THR A 73 -8.11 -46.42 47.59
C THR A 73 -7.55 -45.52 46.49
N ASP A 74 -8.33 -45.21 45.45
CA ASP A 74 -7.84 -44.44 44.31
C ASP A 74 -7.53 -42.98 44.67
N ALA A 75 -6.45 -42.45 44.06
CA ALA A 75 -6.00 -41.07 44.19
C ALA A 75 -6.98 -40.10 43.49
N ASP A 76 -6.97 -38.82 43.89
CA ASP A 76 -7.87 -37.80 43.33
C ASP A 76 -7.49 -37.49 41.86
N PRO A 77 -8.34 -37.81 40.87
CA PRO A 77 -8.01 -37.61 39.46
C PRO A 77 -8.18 -36.15 39.00
N VAL A 78 -8.71 -35.26 39.85
CA VAL A 78 -9.13 -33.90 39.44
C VAL A 78 -7.96 -32.92 39.42
N GLU A 79 -7.03 -33.00 40.37
CA GLU A 79 -5.96 -32.02 40.54
C GLU A 79 -5.04 -31.94 39.30
N ALA A 80 -4.55 -33.09 38.83
CA ALA A 80 -3.72 -33.16 37.62
C ALA A 80 -4.45 -32.71 36.33
N ALA A 81 -5.77 -32.88 36.28
CA ALA A 81 -6.56 -32.42 35.14
C ALA A 81 -6.76 -30.89 35.17
N GLU A 82 -6.97 -30.32 36.36
CA GLU A 82 -7.11 -28.87 36.55
C GLU A 82 -5.79 -28.12 36.32
N GLU A 83 -4.64 -28.70 36.72
CA GLU A 83 -3.32 -28.16 36.40
C GLU A 83 -3.10 -28.06 34.88
N LEU A 84 -3.46 -29.11 34.12
CA LEU A 84 -3.34 -29.12 32.67
C LEU A 84 -4.27 -28.09 31.99
N GLU A 85 -5.50 -27.92 32.49
CA GLU A 85 -6.39 -26.84 32.02
C GLU A 85 -5.77 -25.46 32.25
N GLN A 86 -5.20 -25.22 33.43
CA GLN A 86 -4.56 -23.94 33.74
C GLN A 86 -3.33 -23.68 32.86
N GLU A 87 -2.47 -24.67 32.66
CA GLU A 87 -1.27 -24.54 31.82
C GLU A 87 -1.62 -24.23 30.36
N THR A 88 -2.64 -24.94 29.81
CA THR A 88 -3.12 -24.69 28.45
C THR A 88 -3.77 -23.31 28.31
N GLN A 89 -4.49 -22.84 29.34
CA GLN A 89 -5.09 -21.51 29.37
C GLN A 89 -4.03 -20.39 29.46
N LEU A 90 -2.99 -20.57 30.27
CA LEU A 90 -1.86 -19.64 30.34
C LEU A 90 -1.15 -19.56 28.99
N SER A 91 -0.84 -20.71 28.38
CA SER A 91 -0.23 -20.79 27.06
C SER A 91 -1.05 -20.05 25.99
N LEU A 92 -2.38 -20.21 26.03
CA LEU A 92 -3.29 -19.49 25.13
C LEU A 92 -3.20 -17.97 25.33
N SER A 93 -3.23 -17.51 26.59
CA SER A 93 -3.12 -16.07 26.89
C SER A 93 -1.79 -15.47 26.44
N GLU A 94 -0.68 -16.22 26.55
CA GLU A 94 0.63 -15.79 26.04
C GLU A 94 0.63 -15.68 24.52
N THR A 95 0.03 -16.64 23.82
CA THR A 95 -0.09 -16.56 22.35
C THR A 95 -0.96 -15.40 21.89
N GLU A 96 -2.05 -15.09 22.59
CA GLU A 96 -2.89 -13.92 22.30
C GLU A 96 -2.14 -12.61 22.52
N ALA A 97 -1.35 -12.51 23.59
CA ALA A 97 -0.50 -11.36 23.85
C ALA A 97 0.54 -11.16 22.72
N LEU A 98 1.16 -12.25 22.27
CA LEU A 98 2.10 -12.25 21.14
C LEU A 98 1.42 -11.82 19.83
N ILE A 99 0.21 -12.31 19.54
CA ILE A 99 -0.57 -11.89 18.37
C ILE A 99 -0.84 -10.38 18.40
N ASN A 100 -1.23 -9.85 19.55
CA ASN A 100 -1.49 -8.42 19.72
C ASN A 100 -0.21 -7.58 19.56
N GLU A 101 0.93 -8.07 20.04
CA GLU A 101 2.21 -7.42 19.82
C GLU A 101 2.60 -7.43 18.33
N LEU A 102 2.41 -8.54 17.63
CA LEU A 102 2.68 -8.64 16.19
C LEU A 102 1.81 -7.68 15.39
N LYS A 103 0.53 -7.52 15.75
CA LYS A 103 -0.36 -6.50 15.13
C LYS A 103 0.18 -5.08 15.32
N ARG A 104 0.53 -4.72 16.55
CA ARG A 104 1.11 -3.39 16.85
C ARG A 104 2.42 -3.14 16.09
N ARG A 105 3.29 -4.15 15.99
CA ARG A 105 4.53 -4.04 15.22
C ARG A 105 4.26 -3.92 13.72
N LYS A 106 3.24 -4.61 13.21
CA LYS A 106 2.78 -4.48 11.81
C LYS A 106 2.33 -3.05 11.51
N GLU A 107 1.46 -2.48 12.34
CA GLU A 107 0.98 -1.09 12.19
C GLU A 107 2.14 -0.08 12.16
N LYS A 108 3.11 -0.22 13.08
CA LYS A 108 4.31 0.63 13.08
C LYS A 108 5.13 0.53 11.80
N LEU A 109 5.31 -0.68 11.26
CA LEU A 109 6.02 -0.86 9.99
C LEU A 109 5.24 -0.29 8.80
N GLU A 110 3.90 -0.33 8.83
CA GLU A 110 3.05 0.30 7.81
C GLU A 110 3.22 1.82 7.83
N GLU A 111 3.16 2.44 9.01
CA GLU A 111 3.41 3.88 9.18
C GLU A 111 4.83 4.29 8.72
N GLU A 112 5.85 3.50 9.08
CA GLU A 112 7.23 3.73 8.64
C GLU A 112 7.36 3.61 7.12
N ARG A 113 6.74 2.59 6.52
CA ARG A 113 6.73 2.41 5.06
C ARG A 113 6.05 3.58 4.36
N GLU A 114 4.88 4.02 4.83
CA GLU A 114 4.19 5.19 4.26
C GLU A 114 5.07 6.44 4.32
N ARG A 115 5.68 6.71 5.48
CA ARG A 115 6.60 7.84 5.65
C ARG A 115 7.80 7.77 4.70
N LEU A 116 8.39 6.58 4.52
CA LEU A 116 9.51 6.38 3.60
C LEU A 116 9.08 6.52 2.13
N THR A 117 7.91 6.01 1.75
CA THR A 117 7.38 6.16 0.39
C THR A 117 7.09 7.62 0.04
N PHE A 118 6.58 8.40 0.99
CA PHE A 118 6.41 9.84 0.83
C PHE A 118 7.75 10.55 0.60
N LYS A 119 8.75 10.29 1.48
CA LYS A 119 10.12 10.81 1.31
C LYS A 119 10.75 10.41 -0.02
N ARG A 120 10.55 9.17 -0.47
CA ARG A 120 11.01 8.68 -1.77
C ARG A 120 10.39 9.49 -2.91
N SER A 121 9.08 9.73 -2.87
CA SER A 121 8.38 10.53 -3.88
C SER A 121 8.93 11.96 -3.95
N ASP A 122 9.18 12.60 -2.81
CA ASP A 122 9.76 13.94 -2.77
C ASP A 122 11.19 13.97 -3.33
N LEU A 123 12.04 13.02 -2.94
CA LEU A 123 13.39 12.90 -3.51
C LEU A 123 13.39 12.62 -5.01
N ILE A 124 12.41 11.86 -5.53
CA ILE A 124 12.27 11.65 -6.98
C ILE A 124 11.92 12.97 -7.68
N LYS A 125 11.02 13.80 -7.10
CA LYS A 125 10.72 15.12 -7.65
C LYS A 125 11.96 16.01 -7.69
N ASP A 126 12.77 15.98 -6.64
CA ASP A 126 14.01 16.75 -6.56
C ASP A 126 15.00 16.29 -7.66
N VAL A 127 15.22 14.98 -7.80
CA VAL A 127 16.08 14.40 -8.86
C VAL A 127 15.60 14.78 -10.26
N VAL A 128 14.28 14.77 -10.49
CA VAL A 128 13.69 15.19 -11.78
C VAL A 128 13.88 16.69 -11.99
N SER A 129 13.71 17.51 -10.94
CA SER A 129 13.87 18.97 -11.02
C SER A 129 15.32 19.39 -11.30
N GLU A 130 16.30 18.59 -10.90
CA GLU A 130 17.72 18.78 -11.20
C GLU A 130 18.09 18.40 -12.65
N SER A 131 17.21 17.67 -13.35
CA SER A 131 17.44 17.30 -14.75
C SER A 131 17.25 18.50 -15.68
N ALA A 132 18.32 18.89 -16.37
CA ALA A 132 18.29 19.98 -17.34
C ALA A 132 17.23 19.76 -18.45
N PHE A 133 17.03 18.50 -18.86
CA PHE A 133 16.03 18.15 -19.86
C PHE A 133 14.60 18.32 -19.33
N ALA A 134 14.33 17.93 -18.08
CA ALA A 134 13.03 18.17 -17.44
C ALA A 134 12.72 19.67 -17.30
N ILE A 135 13.72 20.47 -16.89
CA ILE A 135 13.58 21.94 -16.80
C ILE A 135 13.21 22.52 -18.17
N HIS A 136 13.92 22.11 -19.22
CA HIS A 136 13.65 22.58 -20.57
C HIS A 136 12.26 22.16 -21.06
N LEU A 137 11.85 20.91 -20.80
CA LEU A 137 10.53 20.43 -21.14
C LEU A 137 9.43 21.23 -20.43
N HIS A 138 9.59 21.52 -19.13
CA HIS A 138 8.65 22.36 -18.38
C HIS A 138 8.54 23.77 -18.95
N GLN A 139 9.65 24.37 -19.37
CA GLN A 139 9.65 25.68 -20.05
C GLN A 139 8.90 25.63 -21.38
N GLN A 140 9.17 24.62 -22.23
CA GLN A 140 8.46 24.44 -23.50
C GLN A 140 6.95 24.29 -23.29
N VAL A 141 6.53 23.53 -22.26
CA VAL A 141 5.11 23.39 -21.90
C VAL A 141 4.51 24.71 -21.43
N ALA A 142 5.23 25.48 -20.60
CA ALA A 142 4.77 26.78 -20.13
C ALA A 142 4.61 27.79 -21.28
N ASP A 143 5.53 27.82 -22.24
CA ASP A 143 5.46 28.71 -23.40
C ASP A 143 4.37 28.27 -24.39
N ALA A 144 4.18 26.96 -24.58
CA ALA A 144 3.03 26.43 -25.32
C ALA A 144 1.69 26.84 -24.66
N ALA A 145 1.60 26.78 -23.33
CA ALA A 145 0.40 27.20 -22.61
C ALA A 145 0.11 28.70 -22.77
N LYS A 146 1.15 29.55 -22.71
CA LYS A 146 1.01 31.01 -22.95
C LYS A 146 0.54 31.31 -24.36
N THR A 147 1.15 30.68 -25.37
CA THR A 147 0.76 30.88 -26.77
C THR A 147 -0.69 30.44 -27.04
N LEU A 148 -1.14 29.34 -26.44
CA LEU A 148 -2.54 28.93 -26.48
C LEU A 148 -3.47 29.93 -25.77
N LEU A 149 -3.06 30.46 -24.63
CA LEU A 149 -3.82 31.49 -23.91
C LEU A 149 -3.93 32.78 -24.74
N ASP A 150 -2.87 33.21 -25.41
CA ASP A 150 -2.89 34.43 -26.22
C ASP A 150 -3.66 34.21 -27.54
N ALA A 151 -3.59 33.01 -28.12
CA ALA A 151 -4.44 32.62 -29.23
C ALA A 151 -5.92 32.66 -28.84
N THR A 152 -6.30 32.10 -27.68
CA THR A 152 -7.69 32.12 -27.20
C THR A 152 -8.18 33.54 -26.90
N LYS A 153 -7.35 34.42 -26.32
CA LYS A 153 -7.67 35.85 -26.16
C LYS A 153 -7.87 36.53 -27.52
N SER A 154 -6.99 36.26 -28.50
CA SER A 154 -7.07 36.83 -29.84
C SER A 154 -8.34 36.39 -30.57
N LEU A 155 -8.70 35.11 -30.46
CA LEU A 155 -9.95 34.58 -30.99
C LEU A 155 -11.17 35.24 -30.33
N LYS A 156 -11.13 35.46 -29.00
CA LYS A 156 -12.18 36.19 -28.29
C LYS A 156 -12.33 37.63 -28.81
N LEU A 157 -11.23 38.33 -29.01
CA LEU A 157 -11.24 39.70 -29.58
C LEU A 157 -11.78 39.75 -31.01
N LEU A 158 -11.41 38.78 -31.86
CA LEU A 158 -11.93 38.68 -33.22
C LEU A 158 -13.45 38.46 -33.22
N ARG A 159 -13.93 37.56 -32.35
CA ARG A 159 -15.36 37.32 -32.15
C ARG A 159 -16.07 38.58 -31.69
N ASP A 160 -15.53 39.28 -30.69
CA ASP A 160 -16.14 40.51 -30.14
C ASP A 160 -16.16 41.66 -31.19
N ARG A 161 -15.31 41.59 -32.22
CA ARG A 161 -15.28 42.50 -33.39
C ARG A 161 -16.15 42.03 -34.58
N GLY A 162 -16.90 40.94 -34.44
CA GLY A 162 -17.81 40.43 -35.47
C GLY A 162 -17.18 39.54 -36.53
N PHE A 163 -15.92 39.10 -36.34
CA PHE A 163 -15.28 38.12 -37.23
C PHE A 163 -15.72 36.69 -36.87
N ARG A 164 -15.89 35.84 -37.90
CA ARG A 164 -16.24 34.42 -37.73
C ARG A 164 -15.08 33.66 -37.11
N VAL A 165 -15.30 33.03 -35.95
CA VAL A 165 -14.30 32.24 -35.23
C VAL A 165 -14.79 30.80 -35.09
N PRO A 166 -14.04 29.78 -35.55
CA PRO A 166 -14.44 28.39 -35.41
C PRO A 166 -14.41 27.95 -33.94
N TYR A 167 -15.39 27.15 -33.53
CA TYR A 167 -15.49 26.59 -32.18
C TYR A 167 -14.87 25.19 -32.11
N PRO A 168 -14.26 24.81 -30.97
CA PRO A 168 -13.90 23.42 -30.71
C PRO A 168 -15.17 22.54 -30.65
N GLU A 169 -15.04 21.28 -31.04
CA GLU A 169 -16.15 20.32 -31.04
C GLU A 169 -16.86 20.28 -29.68
N GLY A 170 -18.18 20.51 -29.69
CA GLY A 170 -19.04 20.43 -28.50
C GLY A 170 -19.47 21.77 -27.89
N TYR A 171 -18.91 22.91 -28.32
CA TYR A 171 -19.29 24.24 -27.81
C TYR A 171 -19.90 25.12 -28.91
N LYS A 172 -21.17 24.86 -29.29
CA LYS A 172 -21.94 25.79 -30.13
C LYS A 172 -22.78 26.69 -29.22
N PRO A 173 -22.52 28.00 -29.12
CA PRO A 173 -23.41 28.89 -28.38
C PRO A 173 -24.79 28.95 -29.07
N ALA A 174 -25.85 28.94 -28.26
CA ALA A 174 -27.22 28.94 -28.75
C ALA A 174 -27.53 30.27 -29.48
N GLY A 175 -27.97 30.17 -30.74
CA GLY A 175 -28.40 31.31 -31.56
C GLY A 175 -27.62 31.54 -32.86
N ASP A 176 -26.56 30.77 -33.14
CA ASP A 176 -25.70 30.99 -34.32
C ASP A 176 -26.01 29.99 -35.47
N THR A 177 -26.33 30.50 -36.66
CA THR A 177 -26.76 29.73 -37.84
C THR A 177 -25.65 29.50 -38.87
N LEU A 178 -24.39 29.52 -38.46
CA LEU A 178 -23.27 29.36 -39.39
C LEU A 178 -22.70 27.95 -39.41
N GLU A 179 -22.39 27.51 -40.63
CA GLU A 179 -22.02 26.15 -41.02
C GLU A 179 -20.69 25.70 -40.40
N ARG A 180 -20.66 24.40 -40.12
CA ARG A 180 -19.56 23.61 -39.61
C ARG A 180 -18.38 23.66 -40.60
N ILE A 181 -17.16 23.89 -40.09
CA ILE A 181 -15.97 23.44 -40.80
C ILE A 181 -15.74 22.01 -40.31
N ASP A 182 -16.06 21.03 -41.16
CA ASP A 182 -16.10 19.60 -40.84
C ASP A 182 -14.71 18.94 -40.70
N THR A 183 -13.62 19.70 -40.74
CA THR A 183 -12.29 19.14 -40.54
C THR A 183 -11.41 20.09 -39.72
N PRO A 184 -11.03 19.71 -38.48
CA PRO A 184 -9.85 20.32 -37.88
C PRO A 184 -8.67 20.08 -38.84
N PRO A 185 -7.68 20.98 -38.92
CA PRO A 185 -6.48 20.71 -39.70
C PRO A 185 -5.78 19.47 -39.11
N SER A 186 -6.00 18.32 -39.75
CA SER A 186 -5.49 16.99 -39.36
C SER A 186 -3.98 17.01 -39.16
N SER A 187 -3.28 17.88 -39.88
CA SER A 187 -1.83 18.09 -39.77
C SER A 187 -1.34 18.60 -38.42
N TRP A 188 -2.18 19.20 -37.57
CA TRP A 188 -1.79 19.71 -36.24
C TRP A 188 -1.88 18.63 -35.15
N ILE A 189 -2.89 17.76 -35.26
CA ILE A 189 -3.18 16.65 -34.34
C ILE A 189 -2.29 15.44 -34.68
N GLU A 190 -2.13 15.11 -35.96
CA GLU A 190 -1.41 13.90 -36.39
C GLU A 190 0.12 14.01 -36.28
N ASN A 191 0.70 15.22 -36.39
CA ASN A 191 2.16 15.38 -36.39
C ASN A 191 2.79 15.64 -35.01
N ARG A 192 2.02 16.01 -33.98
CA ARG A 192 2.56 16.35 -32.65
C ARG A 192 2.18 15.38 -31.53
N ILE A 193 1.05 14.69 -31.65
CA ILE A 193 0.53 13.80 -30.59
C ILE A 193 1.34 12.50 -30.44
N PRO A 194 1.80 11.83 -31.51
CA PRO A 194 2.54 10.58 -31.35
C PRO A 194 3.87 10.75 -30.61
N GLY A 195 4.61 11.85 -30.89
CA GLY A 195 5.90 12.14 -30.26
C GLY A 195 5.79 12.53 -28.78
N THR A 196 4.77 13.33 -28.41
CA THR A 196 4.54 13.73 -27.02
C THR A 196 4.04 12.58 -26.16
N LEU A 197 3.19 11.70 -26.70
CA LEU A 197 2.76 10.48 -26.02
C LEU A 197 3.93 9.52 -25.77
N GLN A 198 4.82 9.34 -26.76
CA GLN A 198 6.04 8.54 -26.58
C GLN A 198 7.02 9.14 -25.56
N LEU A 199 7.13 10.47 -25.50
CA LEU A 199 7.93 11.14 -24.48
C LEU A 199 7.33 10.92 -23.08
N SER A 200 6.00 11.05 -22.96
CA SER A 200 5.30 10.86 -21.69
C SER A 200 5.44 9.43 -21.15
N SER A 201 5.39 8.41 -22.03
CA SER A 201 5.58 7.02 -21.64
C SER A 201 7.02 6.72 -21.22
N LYS A 202 8.02 7.32 -21.89
CA LYS A 202 9.43 7.23 -21.47
C LYS A 202 9.65 7.82 -20.08
N TRP A 203 9.05 8.97 -19.80
CA TRP A 203 9.12 9.59 -18.48
C TRP A 203 8.39 8.78 -17.41
N ALA A 204 7.20 8.25 -17.70
CA ALA A 204 6.49 7.37 -16.78
C ALA A 204 7.34 6.13 -16.43
N ALA A 205 7.94 5.48 -17.43
CA ALA A 205 8.83 4.33 -17.21
C ALA A 205 10.08 4.70 -16.40
N ALA A 206 10.68 5.86 -16.65
CA ALA A 206 11.86 6.32 -15.90
C ALA A 206 11.52 6.64 -14.43
N LEU A 207 10.35 7.23 -14.16
CA LEU A 207 9.88 7.49 -12.80
C LEU A 207 9.65 6.17 -12.03
N THR A 208 8.98 5.20 -12.65
CA THR A 208 8.80 3.86 -12.06
C THR A 208 10.13 3.16 -11.82
N ALA A 209 11.10 3.31 -12.73
CA ALA A 209 12.44 2.77 -12.53
C ALA A 209 13.17 3.43 -11.34
N LEU A 210 13.00 4.75 -11.14
CA LEU A 210 13.59 5.48 -10.01
C LEU A 210 13.01 5.07 -8.65
N GLU A 211 11.78 4.58 -8.60
CA GLU A 211 11.18 4.07 -7.36
C GLU A 211 11.89 2.83 -6.82
N THR A 212 12.54 2.07 -7.70
CA THR A 212 13.22 0.80 -7.38
C THR A 212 14.74 0.90 -7.46
N ASN A 213 15.26 1.84 -8.26
CA ASN A 213 16.69 2.06 -8.43
C ASN A 213 16.98 3.56 -8.58
N ALA A 214 17.59 4.16 -7.56
CA ALA A 214 17.97 5.58 -7.56
C ALA A 214 18.91 6.01 -8.71
N PHE A 215 19.61 5.05 -9.32
CA PHE A 215 20.52 5.28 -10.43
C PHE A 215 19.92 4.93 -11.80
N ALA A 216 18.61 4.70 -11.86
CA ALA A 216 17.92 4.60 -13.15
C ALA A 216 18.14 5.90 -13.97
N PRO A 217 18.46 5.78 -15.26
CA PRO A 217 18.66 6.95 -16.12
C PRO A 217 17.33 7.65 -16.37
N LEU A 218 17.32 8.98 -16.36
CA LEU A 218 16.20 9.75 -16.89
C LEU A 218 16.27 9.78 -18.42
N PRO A 219 15.15 10.10 -19.11
CA PRO A 219 15.18 10.26 -20.55
C PRO A 219 16.22 11.30 -20.97
N GLU A 220 17.08 10.92 -21.93
CA GLU A 220 18.16 11.75 -22.49
C GLU A 220 19.32 12.10 -21.52
N GLU A 221 19.50 11.34 -20.44
CA GLU A 221 20.72 11.29 -19.59
C GLU A 221 21.78 10.28 -20.05
#